data_AF-A0A9Q6Z2J6-F1
#
_entry.id   AF-A0A9Q6Z2J6-F1
#
_cell.length_a   1.000
_cell.length_b   1.000
_cell.length_c   1.000
_cell.angle_alpha   90.00
_cell.angle_beta   90.00
_cell.angle_gamma   90.00
#
_symmetry.space_group_name_H-M   'P 1'
#
loop_
_entity.id
_entity.type
_entity.pdbx_description
1 polymer ?
#
loop_
_entity_poly.entity_id
_entity_poly.type
_entity_poly.pdbx_seq_one_letter_code
_entity_poly.pdbx_strand_id
1 'polypeptide(L)'
;MKKVTLAFTLLLGFLGLAACSSTKNDNVYRGEILFATQKGNNLKLTIRKNDCKQQEGGIKEIVLSHSYDSHLVVGSCVEVSHNDDGITVTNISRKRSSSWLSRTSKN
;
A
#
# COMPACT_ATOMS: atom_id res chain seq x y z
N MET A 1 12.88 20.43 64.88
CA MET A 1 12.94 20.62 63.42
C MET A 1 12.54 19.33 62.73
N LYS A 2 11.60 19.45 61.78
CA LYS A 2 11.31 18.66 60.56
C LYS A 2 11.16 17.13 60.68
N LYS A 3 9.91 16.72 60.46
CA LYS A 3 9.43 15.34 60.34
C LYS A 3 9.84 14.75 58.99
N VAL A 4 10.29 13.51 59.10
CA VAL A 4 10.37 12.38 58.17
C VAL A 4 9.69 12.55 56.80
N THR A 5 10.53 12.49 55.77
CA THR A 5 10.45 11.67 54.55
C THR A 5 9.06 11.43 53.93
N LEU A 6 8.84 11.99 52.74
CA LEU A 6 7.82 11.51 51.81
C LEU A 6 8.38 11.59 50.38
N ALA A 7 8.98 10.48 49.93
CA ALA A 7 9.27 10.23 48.53
C ALA A 7 8.24 9.21 48.05
N PHE A 8 7.33 9.63 47.17
CA PHE A 8 6.62 8.71 46.29
C PHE A 8 6.37 9.41 44.96
N THR A 9 7.41 9.34 44.13
CA THR A 9 7.37 9.13 42.68
C THR A 9 5.99 9.16 42.04
N LEU A 10 5.55 10.35 41.64
CA LEU A 10 4.45 10.56 40.70
C LEU A 10 4.96 11.41 39.55
N LEU A 11 5.68 10.79 38.62
CA LEU A 11 5.80 11.32 37.26
C LEU A 11 5.65 10.15 36.30
N LEU A 12 4.37 9.77 36.20
CA LEU A 12 3.75 9.19 35.02
C LEU A 12 4.18 10.00 33.80
N GLY A 13 5.13 9.47 33.03
CA GLY A 13 5.63 10.13 31.82
C GLY A 13 5.93 9.15 30.69
N PHE A 14 5.45 7.90 30.78
CA PHE A 14 5.50 6.94 29.67
C PHE A 14 4.18 6.97 28.90
N LEU A 15 3.88 8.08 28.21
CA LEU A 15 2.87 8.10 27.15
C LEU A 15 3.41 8.90 25.97
N GLY A 16 4.45 8.35 25.35
CA GLY A 16 4.89 8.72 24.02
C GLY A 16 4.71 7.56 23.05
N LEU A 17 3.61 6.80 23.15
CA LEU A 17 3.18 5.98 22.01
C LEU A 17 2.76 6.98 20.92
N ALA A 18 3.72 7.42 20.12
CA ALA A 18 3.45 8.04 18.83
C ALA A 18 2.76 6.96 17.99
N ALA A 19 1.43 6.89 18.11
CA ALA A 19 0.61 6.18 17.17
C ALA A 19 0.88 6.84 15.82
N CYS A 20 1.70 6.20 15.00
CA CYS A 20 1.81 6.51 13.57
C CYS A 20 0.41 6.29 12.99
N SER A 21 -0.40 7.35 13.01
CA SER A 21 -1.66 7.42 12.30
C SER A 21 -1.30 7.35 10.83
N SER A 22 -1.35 6.15 10.27
CA SER A 22 -1.30 5.95 8.82
C SER A 22 -2.54 6.62 8.26
N THR A 23 -2.40 7.87 7.81
CA THR A 23 -3.42 8.60 7.06
C THR A 23 -3.82 7.73 5.88
N LYS A 24 -5.00 7.11 5.95
CA LYS A 24 -5.60 6.43 4.81
C LYS A 24 -5.89 7.52 3.78
N ASN A 25 -5.07 7.54 2.73
CA ASN A 25 -5.35 8.36 1.57
C ASN A 25 -6.45 7.65 0.79
N ASP A 26 -7.69 8.13 0.89
CA ASP A 26 -8.86 7.52 0.25
C ASP A 26 -8.76 7.49 -1.29
N ASN A 27 -7.81 8.25 -1.85
CA ASN A 27 -7.51 8.29 -3.28
C ASN A 27 -6.61 7.14 -3.75
N VAL A 28 -6.11 6.30 -2.83
CA VAL A 28 -5.21 5.20 -3.12
C VAL A 28 -5.77 3.89 -2.58
N TYR A 29 -5.80 2.86 -3.42
CA TYR A 29 -6.15 1.51 -2.98
C TYR A 29 -5.27 0.46 -3.61
N ARG A 30 -5.20 -0.70 -2.95
CA ARG A 30 -4.44 -1.86 -3.44
C ARG A 30 -5.37 -2.99 -3.84
N GLY A 31 -4.97 -3.72 -4.87
CA GLY A 31 -5.76 -4.81 -5.38
C GLY A 31 -4.99 -5.72 -6.31
N GLU A 32 -5.63 -6.83 -6.64
CA GLU A 32 -5.11 -7.84 -7.53
C GLU A 32 -5.75 -7.71 -8.92
N ILE A 33 -4.93 -7.79 -9.98
CA ILE A 33 -5.43 -7.82 -11.35
C ILE A 33 -6.03 -9.20 -11.63
N LEU A 34 -7.33 -9.25 -11.89
CA LEU A 34 -8.03 -10.46 -12.33
C LEU A 34 -7.98 -10.63 -13.85
N PHE A 35 -8.14 -9.52 -14.58
CA PHE A 35 -8.11 -9.52 -16.05
C PHE A 35 -7.41 -8.27 -16.58
N ALA A 36 -6.64 -8.45 -17.65
CA ALA A 36 -6.02 -7.38 -18.41
C ALA A 36 -6.31 -7.62 -19.89
N THR A 37 -7.09 -6.73 -20.51
CA THR A 37 -7.52 -6.86 -21.90
C THR A 37 -7.25 -5.59 -22.67
N GLN A 38 -6.77 -5.71 -23.90
CA GLN A 38 -6.57 -4.57 -24.76
C GLN A 38 -7.91 -4.16 -25.40
N LYS A 39 -8.23 -2.86 -25.34
CA LYS A 39 -9.41 -2.27 -25.96
C LYS A 39 -8.98 -1.13 -26.87
N GLY A 40 -8.65 -1.45 -28.12
CA GLY A 40 -8.03 -0.51 -29.06
C GLY A 40 -6.64 -0.07 -28.57
N ASN A 41 -6.45 1.24 -28.41
CA ASN A 41 -5.20 1.81 -27.88
C ASN A 41 -5.16 1.86 -26.34
N ASN A 42 -6.21 1.39 -25.66
CA ASN A 42 -6.34 1.45 -24.21
C ASN A 42 -6.16 0.07 -23.58
N LEU A 43 -5.77 0.04 -22.31
CA LEU A 43 -5.70 -1.17 -21.50
C LEU A 43 -6.86 -1.19 -20.49
N LYS A 44 -7.75 -2.18 -20.61
CA LYS A 44 -8.82 -2.43 -19.63
C LYS A 44 -8.33 -3.41 -18.58
N LEU A 45 -8.36 -2.99 -17.32
CA LEU A 45 -8.00 -3.78 -16.15
C LEU A 45 -9.24 -4.05 -15.29
N THR A 46 -9.39 -5.29 -14.85
CA THR A 46 -10.36 -5.68 -13.81
C THR A 46 -9.59 -5.99 -12.55
N ILE A 47 -9.79 -5.19 -11.51
CA ILE A 47 -9.01 -5.23 -10.26
C ILE A 47 -9.93 -5.59 -9.09
N ARG A 48 -9.51 -6.57 -8.28
CA ARG A 48 -10.16 -6.93 -7.02
C ARG A 48 -9.55 -6.09 -5.90
N LYS A 49 -10.36 -5.29 -5.21
CA LYS A 49 -9.97 -4.48 -4.04
C LYS A 49 -9.82 -5.36 -2.80
N ASN A 50 -8.78 -6.16 -2.75
CA ASN A 50 -8.49 -7.10 -1.66
C ASN A 50 -7.21 -6.77 -0.90
N ASP A 51 -6.62 -5.58 -1.09
CA ASP A 51 -5.30 -5.24 -0.52
C ASP A 51 -4.24 -6.31 -0.84
N CYS A 52 -4.39 -6.96 -2.00
CA CYS A 52 -3.57 -8.09 -2.46
C CYS A 52 -3.52 -9.29 -1.51
N LYS A 53 -4.56 -9.46 -0.69
CA LYS A 53 -4.77 -10.63 0.17
C LYS A 53 -5.74 -11.58 -0.52
N GLN A 54 -5.67 -12.87 -0.21
CA GLN A 54 -6.61 -13.89 -0.68
C GLN A 54 -7.97 -13.77 0.02
N GLN A 55 -8.58 -12.59 -0.02
CA GLN A 55 -9.86 -12.26 0.61
C GLN A 55 -10.81 -11.69 -0.42
N GLU A 56 -12.11 -11.85 -0.20
CA GLU A 56 -13.15 -11.19 -0.98
C GLU A 56 -12.99 -9.66 -0.92
N GLY A 57 -13.23 -9.04 -2.07
CA GLY A 57 -13.03 -7.61 -2.25
C GLY A 57 -13.83 -7.12 -3.45
N GLY A 58 -14.25 -5.87 -3.41
CA GLY A 58 -15.04 -5.27 -4.49
C GLY A 58 -14.28 -5.28 -5.82
N ILE A 59 -14.97 -5.59 -6.90
CA ILE A 59 -14.40 -5.58 -8.25
C ILE A 59 -14.52 -4.16 -8.82
N LYS A 60 -13.44 -3.66 -9.43
CA LYS A 60 -13.40 -2.40 -10.17
C LYS A 60 -12.81 -2.61 -11.55
N GLU A 61 -13.45 -2.03 -12.54
CA GLU A 61 -12.90 -1.93 -13.90
C GLU A 61 -12.27 -0.56 -14.10
N ILE A 62 -11.07 -0.53 -14.65
CA ILE A 62 -10.32 0.68 -14.99
C ILE A 62 -9.89 0.59 -16.44
N VAL A 63 -9.92 1.72 -17.14
CA VAL A 63 -9.40 1.84 -18.50
C VAL A 63 -8.26 2.85 -18.48
N LEU A 64 -7.06 2.38 -18.81
CA LEU A 64 -5.87 3.19 -18.95
C LEU A 64 -5.74 3.66 -20.39
N SER A 65 -5.33 4.91 -20.59
CA SER A 65 -5.21 5.56 -21.90
C SER A 65 -3.99 5.13 -22.71
N HIS A 66 -3.17 4.21 -22.18
CA HIS A 66 -2.04 3.63 -22.89
C HIS A 66 -2.29 2.16 -23.22
N SER A 67 -1.69 1.71 -24.31
CA SER A 67 -1.68 0.30 -24.71
C SER A 67 -0.73 -0.49 -23.83
N TYR A 68 -0.99 -1.80 -23.70
CA TYR A 68 -0.13 -2.86 -23.18
C TYR A 68 1.02 -2.44 -22.22
N ASP A 69 0.95 -2.89 -20.96
CA ASP A 69 2.05 -2.81 -20.01
C ASP A 69 2.42 -4.22 -19.53
N SER A 70 3.66 -4.64 -19.81
CA SER A 70 4.19 -5.95 -19.42
C SER A 70 4.35 -6.11 -17.91
N HIS A 71 4.23 -5.03 -17.15
CA HIS A 71 4.19 -5.05 -15.69
C HIS A 71 2.77 -5.21 -15.15
N LEU A 72 1.71 -4.99 -15.93
CA LEU A 72 0.31 -5.06 -15.48
C LEU A 72 -0.34 -6.37 -15.94
N VAL A 73 0.14 -7.49 -15.40
CA VAL A 73 -0.33 -8.85 -15.74
C VAL A 73 -1.29 -9.40 -14.68
N VAL A 74 -2.12 -10.36 -15.09
CA VAL A 74 -3.03 -11.10 -14.20
C VAL A 74 -2.27 -11.69 -13.00
N GLY A 75 -2.86 -11.61 -11.81
CA GLY A 75 -2.28 -12.02 -10.53
C GLY A 75 -1.30 -11.00 -9.92
N SER A 76 -1.01 -9.90 -10.61
CA SER A 76 -0.16 -8.84 -10.06
C SER A 76 -0.88 -8.08 -8.95
N CYS A 77 -0.13 -7.77 -7.89
CA CYS A 77 -0.55 -6.82 -6.87
C CYS A 77 -0.23 -5.40 -7.36
N VAL A 78 -1.24 -4.55 -7.42
CA VAL A 78 -1.14 -3.17 -7.90
C VAL A 78 -1.67 -2.17 -6.89
N GLU A 79 -1.06 -0.99 -6.90
CA GLU A 79 -1.54 0.20 -6.21
C GLU A 79 -2.17 1.12 -7.26
N VAL A 80 -3.43 1.47 -7.05
CA VAL A 80 -4.19 2.38 -7.90
C VAL A 80 -4.30 3.70 -7.16
N SER A 81 -3.81 4.77 -7.77
CA SER A 81 -3.95 6.13 -7.28
C SER A 81 -4.77 6.99 -8.23
N HIS A 82 -5.65 7.79 -7.65
CA HIS A 82 -6.41 8.82 -8.35
C HIS A 82 -5.75 10.17 -8.08
N ASN A 83 -5.20 10.79 -9.11
CA ASN A 83 -4.67 12.15 -9.08
C ASN A 83 -5.51 13.06 -10.00
N ASP A 84 -5.29 14.37 -9.94
CA ASP A 84 -5.96 15.33 -10.82
C ASP A 84 -5.69 15.05 -12.31
N ASP A 85 -4.54 14.44 -12.62
CA ASP A 85 -4.12 14.04 -13.98
C ASP A 85 -4.72 12.69 -14.45
N GLY A 86 -5.46 11.97 -13.59
CA GLY A 86 -6.13 10.71 -13.92
C GLY A 86 -5.77 9.54 -13.02
N ILE A 87 -5.95 8.32 -13.55
CA ILE A 87 -5.76 7.06 -12.82
C ILE A 87 -4.37 6.50 -13.13
N THR A 88 -3.54 6.36 -12.10
CA THR A 88 -2.23 5.71 -12.20
C THR A 88 -2.30 4.34 -11.55
N VAL A 89 -1.79 3.32 -12.26
CA VAL A 89 -1.74 1.93 -11.76
C VAL A 89 -0.28 1.51 -11.72
N THR A 90 0.22 1.19 -10.52
CA THR A 90 1.62 0.79 -10.31
C THR A 90 1.68 -0.65 -9.82
N ASN A 91 2.47 -1.49 -10.48
CA ASN A 91 2.76 -2.84 -9.98
C ASN A 91 3.64 -2.76 -8.72
N ILE A 92 3.10 -3.21 -7.58
CA ILE A 92 3.81 -3.27 -6.31
C ILE A 92 4.26 -4.69 -5.94
N SER A 93 3.75 -5.73 -6.61
CA SER A 93 4.28 -7.10 -6.49
C SER A 93 5.77 -7.21 -6.85
N ARG A 94 6.28 -6.36 -7.74
CA ARG A 94 7.71 -6.32 -8.11
C ARG A 94 8.54 -5.30 -7.34
N LYS A 95 8.00 -4.61 -6.32
CA LYS A 95 8.83 -3.73 -5.48
C LYS A 95 9.90 -4.58 -4.79
N ARG A 96 11.12 -4.54 -5.33
CA ARG A 96 12.33 -5.10 -4.73
C ARG A 96 12.29 -4.74 -3.26
N SER A 97 12.31 -5.75 -2.38
CA SER A 97 12.44 -5.52 -0.94
C SER A 97 13.56 -4.52 -0.71
N SER A 98 13.21 -3.34 -0.21
CA SER A 98 14.19 -2.30 0.15
C SER A 98 14.90 -2.64 1.46
N SER A 99 14.64 -3.82 2.03
CA SER A 99 15.32 -4.27 3.24
C SER A 99 16.81 -4.44 2.94
N TRP A 100 17.64 -3.81 3.77
CA TRP A 100 19.09 -3.92 3.70
C TRP A 100 19.55 -5.38 3.81
N LEU A 101 18.78 -6.21 4.54
CA LEU A 101 18.99 -7.65 4.72
C LEU A 101 18.83 -8.45 3.41
N SER A 102 18.01 -8.00 2.45
CA SER A 102 17.85 -8.68 1.16
C SER A 102 19.02 -8.43 0.19
N ARG A 103 19.97 -7.55 0.53
CA ARG A 103 21.09 -7.15 -0.35
C ARG A 103 22.35 -8.00 -0.16
N THR A 104 22.36 -8.99 0.73
CA THR A 104 23.54 -9.85 0.96
C THR A 104 23.44 -11.16 0.17
N SER A 105 23.40 -11.07 -1.16
CA SER A 105 23.82 -12.20 -1.99
C SER A 105 25.20 -11.84 -2.52
N LYS A 106 26.23 -12.27 -1.78
CA LYS A 106 27.63 -12.19 -2.18
C LYS A 106 27.83 -13.21 -3.30
N ASN A 107 28.14 -12.73 -4.50
CA ASN A 107 28.85 -13.51 -5.52
C ASN A 107 30.22 -13.93 -4.98
#